data_AF-A0A7C5HNY8-F1
#
_entry.id   AF-A0A7C5HNY8-F1
#
_cell.length_a   1.000
_cell.length_b   1.000
_cell.length_c   1.000
_cell.angle_alpha   90.00
_cell.angle_beta   90.00
_cell.angle_gamma   90.00
#
_symmetry.space_group_name_H-M   'P 1'
#
loop_
_entity.id
_entity.type
_entity.pdbx_description
1 polymer ?
#
loop_
_entity_poly.entity_id
_entity_poly.type
_entity_poly.pdbx_seq_one_letter_code
_entity_poly.pdbx_strand_id
1 'polypeptide(L)'
;MKSTMKVSYSRLSTFRECPFKYKCLYIDNLWHLRKDKPYLSMGNSVHLALKDFFRLKRSQRTLQNLGKLLKKNWIRKGYKDEKEEKEYALRAWEMLSQFYETYDPYIMPLMVEKNFEAKIEDNLVFSVRIDRVDKLPKGGYELIDYKTGKNTDIKKEDEDLQLAIYYLALQRRYRIRPTRFTYYFLEDNKRVT
;
A
#
# COMPACT_ATOMS: atom_id res chain seq x y z
N MET A 1 7.86 27.65 20.61
CA MET A 1 7.02 26.48 20.25
C MET A 1 7.96 25.38 19.77
N LYS A 2 7.88 24.15 20.33
CA LYS A 2 8.65 23.02 19.78
C LYS A 2 8.10 22.72 18.37
N SER A 3 8.99 22.60 17.38
CA SER A 3 8.60 22.27 16.01
C SER A 3 8.02 20.85 15.94
N THR A 4 6.86 20.69 15.30
CA THR A 4 6.22 19.38 15.12
C THR A 4 6.84 18.65 13.93
N MET A 5 7.44 17.49 14.18
CA MET A 5 8.00 16.63 13.17
C MET A 5 6.91 15.74 12.54
N LYS A 6 6.71 15.86 11.23
CA LYS A 6 5.85 14.97 10.45
C LYS A 6 6.70 13.91 9.76
N VAL A 7 6.35 12.65 9.99
CA VAL A 7 7.14 11.49 9.55
C VAL A 7 6.24 10.48 8.86
N SER A 8 6.73 9.85 7.80
CA SER A 8 6.08 8.67 7.19
C SER A 8 7.09 7.54 7.09
N TYR A 9 6.61 6.30 6.98
CA TYR A 9 7.50 5.15 6.81
C TYR A 9 8.47 5.34 5.63
N SER A 10 7.96 5.77 4.46
CA SER A 10 8.81 5.99 3.28
C SER A 10 9.89 7.05 3.51
N ARG A 11 9.59 8.10 4.27
CA ARG A 11 10.58 9.14 4.66
C ARG A 11 11.66 8.56 5.58
N LEU A 12 11.26 7.78 6.59
CA LEU A 12 12.20 7.12 7.51
C LEU A 12 13.09 6.10 6.81
N SER A 13 12.48 5.22 6.01
CA SER A 13 13.21 4.22 5.22
C SER A 13 14.22 4.89 4.30
N THR A 14 13.84 5.97 3.59
CA THR A 14 14.77 6.74 2.75
C THR A 14 15.93 7.34 3.56
N PHE A 15 15.68 7.86 4.77
CA PHE A 15 16.73 8.42 5.62
C PHE A 15 17.68 7.34 6.13
N ARG A 16 17.16 6.19 6.56
CA ARG A 16 17.96 5.02 7.00
C ARG A 16 18.81 4.45 5.86
N GLU A 17 18.25 4.39 4.65
CA GLU A 17 18.96 3.93 3.45
C GLU A 17 20.09 4.90 3.07
N CYS A 18 19.78 6.21 2.98
CA CYS A 18 20.75 7.23 2.62
C CYS A 18 20.29 8.63 3.08
N PRO A 19 20.92 9.23 4.11
CA PRO A 19 20.59 10.58 4.58
C PRO A 19 20.73 11.66 3.50
N PHE A 20 21.69 11.51 2.59
CA PHE A 20 21.87 12.44 1.46
C PHE A 20 20.68 12.37 0.48
N LYS A 21 20.24 11.17 0.13
CA LYS A 21 19.02 10.95 -0.68
C LYS A 21 17.79 11.56 -0.01
N TYR A 22 17.66 11.41 1.31
CA TYR A 22 16.58 12.05 2.07
C TYR A 22 16.63 13.58 1.96
N LYS A 23 17.81 14.19 2.14
CA LYS A 23 18.00 15.63 1.99
C LYS A 23 17.58 16.09 0.59
N CYS A 24 18.11 15.46 -0.46
CA CYS A 24 17.78 15.82 -1.84
C CYS A 24 16.27 15.76 -2.11
N LEU A 25 15.60 14.67 -1.70
CA LEU A 25 14.19 14.45 -2.01
C LEU A 25 13.24 15.29 -1.16
N TYR A 26 13.50 15.41 0.14
CA TYR A 26 12.52 15.92 1.12
C TYR A 26 12.89 17.26 1.76
N ILE A 27 14.15 17.70 1.67
CA ILE A 27 14.61 19.01 2.14
C ILE A 27 14.80 19.94 0.94
N ASP A 28 15.58 19.50 -0.05
CA ASP A 28 15.89 20.29 -1.25
C ASP A 28 14.77 20.23 -2.31
N ASN A 29 13.74 19.41 -2.08
CA ASN A 29 12.56 19.24 -2.97
C ASN A 29 12.89 18.82 -4.41
N LEU A 30 13.92 18.00 -4.60
CA LEU A 30 14.35 17.50 -5.91
C LEU A 30 13.55 16.28 -6.39
N TRP A 31 12.31 16.11 -5.92
CA TRP A 31 11.43 14.99 -6.30
C TRP A 31 11.10 14.98 -7.80
N HIS A 32 11.07 16.15 -8.44
CA HIS A 32 10.87 16.29 -9.88
C HIS A 32 12.01 15.70 -10.73
N LEU A 33 13.20 15.47 -10.15
CA LEU A 33 14.33 14.81 -10.83
C LEU A 33 14.24 13.28 -10.81
N ARG A 34 13.36 12.72 -9.99
CA ARG A 34 13.21 11.28 -9.85
C ARG A 34 12.46 10.73 -11.06
N LYS A 35 13.10 9.80 -11.78
CA LYS A 35 12.44 9.06 -12.85
C LYS A 35 11.37 8.13 -12.29
N ASP A 36 10.20 8.13 -12.93
CA ASP A 36 9.18 7.12 -12.70
C ASP A 36 9.74 5.74 -13.05
N LYS A 37 9.35 4.72 -12.26
CA LYS A 37 9.79 3.35 -12.48
C LYS A 37 8.57 2.48 -12.83
N PRO A 38 8.63 1.61 -13.85
CA PRO A 38 7.50 0.79 -14.30
C PRO A 38 6.78 0.03 -13.16
N TYR A 39 7.55 -0.63 -12.29
CA TYR A 39 7.00 -1.40 -11.17
C TYR A 39 6.26 -0.55 -10.13
N LEU A 40 6.65 0.71 -9.94
CA LEU A 40 5.94 1.64 -9.05
C LEU A 40 4.64 2.13 -9.67
N SER A 41 4.63 2.43 -10.97
CA SER A 41 3.42 2.80 -11.71
C SER A 41 2.42 1.66 -11.73
N MET A 42 2.88 0.43 -12.02
CA MET A 42 2.07 -0.78 -11.95
C MET A 42 1.50 -1.00 -10.54
N GLY A 43 2.36 -0.97 -9.52
CA GLY A 43 1.94 -1.17 -8.12
C GLY A 43 0.87 -0.17 -7.69
N ASN A 44 1.09 1.12 -7.94
CA ASN A 44 0.09 2.15 -7.64
C ASN A 44 -1.24 1.92 -8.38
N SER A 45 -1.19 1.48 -9.64
CA SER A 45 -2.39 1.16 -10.42
C SER A 45 -3.19 0.01 -9.80
N VAL A 46 -2.50 -1.04 -9.33
CA VAL A 46 -3.10 -2.20 -8.65
C VAL A 46 -3.76 -1.78 -7.33
N HIS A 47 -3.06 -1.01 -6.49
CA HIS A 47 -3.62 -0.48 -5.23
C HIS A 47 -4.87 0.36 -5.45
N LEU A 48 -4.86 1.25 -6.44
CA LEU A 48 -6.02 2.07 -6.80
C LEU A 48 -7.18 1.24 -7.36
N ALA A 49 -6.90 0.17 -8.10
CA ALA A 49 -7.93 -0.77 -8.56
C ALA A 49 -8.59 -1.48 -7.39
N LEU A 50 -7.81 -2.02 -6.43
CA LEU A 50 -8.33 -2.66 -5.23
C LEU A 50 -9.12 -1.68 -4.34
N LYS A 51 -8.63 -0.45 -4.19
CA LYS A 51 -9.34 0.64 -3.52
C LYS A 51 -10.75 0.82 -4.05
N ASP A 52 -10.85 1.04 -5.35
CA ASP A 52 -12.13 1.32 -6.01
C ASP A 52 -13.02 0.07 -5.98
N PHE A 53 -12.44 -1.13 -6.11
CA PHE A 53 -13.16 -2.39 -6.07
C PHE A 53 -13.86 -2.60 -4.72
N PHE A 54 -13.16 -2.40 -3.61
CA PHE A 54 -13.78 -2.51 -2.29
C PHE A 54 -14.77 -1.37 -1.96
N ARG A 55 -14.75 -0.26 -2.72
CA ARG A 55 -15.75 0.80 -2.62
C ARG A 55 -17.02 0.51 -3.43
N LEU A 56 -16.98 -0.43 -4.37
CA LEU A 56 -18.18 -0.88 -5.08
C LEU A 56 -19.16 -1.57 -4.11
N LYS A 57 -20.44 -1.52 -4.47
CA LYS A 57 -21.46 -2.36 -3.83
C LYS A 57 -21.10 -3.84 -4.02
N ARG A 58 -21.44 -4.69 -3.06
CA ARG A 58 -21.12 -6.14 -3.09
C ARG A 58 -21.53 -6.82 -4.40
N SER A 59 -22.71 -6.53 -4.92
CA SER A 59 -23.20 -7.09 -6.20
C SER A 59 -22.42 -6.64 -7.44
N GLN A 60 -21.64 -5.56 -7.34
CA GLN A 60 -20.83 -5.02 -8.43
C GLN A 60 -19.37 -5.46 -8.36
N ARG A 61 -18.97 -6.18 -7.30
CA ARG A 61 -17.61 -6.67 -7.12
C ARG A 61 -17.38 -7.94 -7.94
N THR A 62 -17.29 -7.76 -9.25
CA THR A 62 -17.03 -8.82 -10.23
C THR A 62 -15.64 -8.69 -10.82
N LEU A 63 -15.07 -9.79 -11.30
CA LEU A 63 -13.77 -9.81 -11.98
C LEU A 63 -13.74 -8.84 -13.18
N GLN A 64 -14.84 -8.78 -13.94
CA GLN A 64 -14.99 -7.83 -15.05
C GLN A 64 -14.88 -6.37 -14.60
N ASN A 65 -15.52 -6.01 -13.48
CA ASN A 65 -15.45 -4.65 -12.95
C ASN A 65 -14.06 -4.35 -12.35
N LEU A 66 -13.39 -5.34 -11.76
CA LEU A 66 -12.00 -5.20 -11.32
C LEU A 66 -11.07 -4.88 -12.49
N GLY A 67 -11.21 -5.55 -13.63
CA GLY A 67 -10.46 -5.25 -14.85
C GLY A 67 -10.73 -3.85 -15.41
N LYS A 68 -12.00 -3.41 -15.39
CA LYS A 68 -12.36 -2.01 -15.76
C LYS A 68 -11.69 -1.00 -14.84
N LEU A 69 -11.65 -1.27 -13.54
CA LEU A 69 -11.00 -0.40 -12.55
C LEU A 69 -9.49 -0.37 -12.71
N LEU A 70 -8.84 -1.49 -13.04
CA LEU A 70 -7.42 -1.51 -13.38
C LEU A 70 -7.15 -0.60 -14.59
N LYS A 71 -7.91 -0.78 -15.68
CA LYS A 71 -7.76 0.06 -16.89
C LYS A 71 -7.99 1.54 -16.60
N LYS A 72 -8.99 1.89 -15.77
CA LYS A 72 -9.30 3.26 -15.35
C LYS A 72 -8.14 3.88 -14.55
N ASN A 73 -7.53 3.12 -13.66
CA ASN A 73 -6.51 3.60 -12.73
C ASN A 73 -5.07 3.39 -13.23
N TRP A 74 -4.89 2.92 -14.48
CA TRP A 74 -3.58 2.61 -15.05
C TRP A 74 -2.72 3.86 -15.24
N ILE A 75 -1.54 3.87 -14.61
CA ILE A 75 -0.58 4.97 -14.67
C ILE A 75 0.42 4.70 -15.79
N ARG A 76 0.32 5.44 -16.90
CA ARG A 76 1.18 5.31 -18.09
C ARG A 76 2.51 6.07 -17.97
N LYS A 77 3.30 5.80 -16.92
CA LYS A 77 4.57 6.50 -16.68
C LYS A 77 5.70 5.55 -16.33
N GLY A 78 6.90 5.90 -16.77
CA GLY A 78 8.13 5.17 -16.45
C GLY A 78 8.44 3.99 -17.35
N TYR A 79 7.49 3.56 -18.20
CA TYR A 79 7.72 2.53 -19.22
C TYR A 79 8.63 3.05 -20.33
N LYS A 80 9.50 2.17 -20.83
CA LYS A 80 10.41 2.42 -21.95
C LYS A 80 9.66 2.57 -23.26
N ASP A 81 8.66 1.72 -23.50
CA ASP A 81 7.85 1.66 -24.71
C ASP A 81 6.48 0.99 -24.44
N GLU A 82 5.60 0.98 -25.45
CA GLU A 82 4.27 0.38 -25.34
C GLU A 82 4.30 -1.14 -25.11
N LYS A 83 5.37 -1.83 -25.54
CA LYS A 83 5.51 -3.27 -25.34
C LYS A 83 5.74 -3.56 -23.86
N GLU A 84 6.66 -2.84 -23.23
CA GLU A 84 6.89 -2.94 -21.79
C GLU A 84 5.63 -2.57 -21.01
N GLU A 85 4.93 -1.48 -21.38
CA GLU A 85 3.66 -1.12 -20.73
C GLU A 85 2.64 -2.27 -20.76
N LYS A 86 2.49 -2.93 -21.92
CA LYS A 86 1.57 -4.07 -22.08
C LYS A 86 1.98 -5.27 -21.23
N GLU A 87 3.28 -5.57 -21.13
CA GLU A 87 3.80 -6.65 -20.28
C GLU A 87 3.47 -6.39 -18.80
N TYR A 88 3.67 -5.16 -18.31
CA TYR A 88 3.28 -4.79 -16.94
C TYR A 88 1.77 -4.79 -16.73
N ALA A 89 0.98 -4.40 -17.74
CA ALA A 89 -0.48 -4.43 -17.65
C ALA A 89 -1.00 -5.88 -17.53
N LEU A 90 -0.43 -6.83 -18.26
CA LEU A 90 -0.75 -8.25 -18.15
C LEU A 90 -0.40 -8.80 -16.78
N ARG A 91 0.79 -8.48 -16.25
CA ARG A 91 1.20 -8.88 -14.89
C ARG A 91 0.25 -8.34 -13.82
N ALA A 92 -0.11 -7.06 -13.90
CA ALA A 92 -1.08 -6.45 -12.98
C ALA A 92 -2.46 -7.10 -13.06
N TRP A 93 -2.90 -7.47 -14.26
CA TRP A 93 -4.16 -8.17 -14.46
C TRP A 93 -4.15 -9.58 -13.87
N GLU A 94 -3.06 -10.32 -14.04
CA GLU A 94 -2.88 -11.65 -13.47
C GLU A 94 -2.92 -11.61 -11.94
N MET A 95 -2.19 -10.69 -11.32
CA MET A 95 -2.22 -10.43 -9.86
C MET A 95 -3.66 -10.21 -9.35
N LEU A 96 -4.42 -9.34 -10.02
CA LEU A 96 -5.79 -9.00 -9.62
C LEU A 96 -6.78 -10.15 -9.87
N SER A 97 -6.57 -10.92 -10.93
CA SER A 97 -7.42 -12.07 -11.26
C SER A 97 -7.23 -13.19 -10.25
N GLN A 98 -5.99 -13.55 -9.95
CA GLN A 98 -5.67 -14.56 -8.93
C GLN A 98 -6.15 -14.13 -7.54
N PHE A 99 -5.95 -12.85 -7.18
CA PHE A 99 -6.51 -12.27 -5.97
C PHE A 99 -8.02 -12.45 -5.91
N TYR A 100 -8.75 -12.14 -6.99
CA TYR A 100 -10.21 -12.28 -7.03
C TYR A 100 -10.68 -13.73 -6.85
N GLU A 101 -9.94 -14.70 -7.40
CA GLU A 101 -10.31 -16.12 -7.31
C GLU A 101 -10.09 -16.72 -5.92
N THR A 102 -9.04 -16.29 -5.22
CA THR A 102 -8.70 -16.83 -3.89
C THR A 102 -9.33 -16.05 -2.74
N TYR A 103 -9.65 -14.78 -2.97
CA TYR A 103 -10.11 -13.88 -1.94
C TYR A 103 -11.62 -13.75 -1.91
N ASP A 104 -12.25 -13.70 -0.73
CA ASP A 104 -13.68 -13.43 -0.60
C ASP A 104 -14.00 -12.00 -1.09
N PRO A 105 -14.65 -11.80 -2.24
CA PRO A 105 -14.96 -10.46 -2.75
C PRO A 105 -16.03 -9.76 -1.90
N TYR A 106 -16.71 -10.49 -1.02
CA TYR A 106 -17.86 -10.00 -0.27
C TYR A 106 -17.56 -9.48 1.12
N ILE A 107 -16.35 -9.72 1.63
CA ILE A 107 -15.91 -9.13 2.88
C ILE A 107 -16.05 -7.60 2.85
N MET A 108 -16.32 -7.03 4.02
CA MET A 108 -16.47 -5.59 4.17
C MET A 108 -15.30 -5.05 5.00
N PRO A 109 -14.25 -4.55 4.34
CA PRO A 109 -13.13 -3.97 5.06
C PRO A 109 -13.60 -2.79 5.90
N LEU A 110 -13.03 -2.65 7.09
CA LEU A 110 -13.22 -1.48 7.94
C LEU A 110 -12.52 -0.25 7.33
N MET A 111 -11.36 -0.46 6.72
CA MET A 111 -10.61 0.58 6.03
C MET A 111 -10.05 0.04 4.72
N VAL A 112 -10.02 0.89 3.71
CA VAL A 112 -9.33 0.64 2.44
C VAL A 112 -8.64 1.90 2.00
N GLU A 113 -7.34 1.83 1.75
CA GLU A 113 -6.53 2.86 1.13
C GLU A 113 -6.74 4.22 1.81
N LYS A 114 -6.64 4.16 3.14
CA LYS A 114 -6.99 5.24 4.06
C LYS A 114 -5.72 6.00 4.45
N ASN A 115 -5.69 7.27 4.04
CA ASN A 115 -4.67 8.23 4.47
C ASN A 115 -5.13 8.95 5.74
N PHE A 116 -4.25 9.07 6.72
CA PHE A 116 -4.49 9.89 7.90
C PHE A 116 -3.19 10.24 8.63
N GLU A 117 -3.26 11.28 9.46
CA GLU A 117 -2.21 11.64 10.40
C GLU A 117 -2.59 11.13 11.81
N ALA A 118 -1.59 10.64 12.54
CA ALA A 118 -1.71 10.20 13.92
C ALA A 118 -0.64 10.90 14.77
N LYS A 119 -1.08 11.68 15.76
CA LYS A 119 -0.20 12.29 16.77
C LYS A 119 0.31 11.19 17.71
N ILE A 120 1.62 10.97 17.72
CA ILE A 120 2.28 9.96 18.55
C ILE A 120 2.84 10.59 19.82
N GLU A 121 3.42 11.78 19.71
CA GLU A 121 3.85 12.59 20.85
C GLU A 121 3.54 14.05 20.57
N ASP A 122 3.83 14.95 21.50
CA ASP A 122 3.51 16.37 21.34
C ASP A 122 4.14 17.02 20.12
N ASN A 123 5.33 16.58 19.74
CA ASN A 123 6.10 17.04 18.60
C ASN A 123 6.31 15.98 17.52
N LEU A 124 5.58 14.86 17.54
CA LEU A 124 5.72 13.78 16.57
C LEU A 124 4.37 13.35 15.99
N VAL A 125 4.25 13.43 14.66
CA VAL A 125 3.07 13.00 13.91
C VAL A 125 3.49 12.01 12.83
N PHE A 126 2.83 10.86 12.80
CA PHE A 126 2.93 9.91 11.69
C PHE A 126 1.88 10.20 10.64
N SER A 127 2.32 10.33 9.38
CA SER A 127 1.45 10.34 8.20
C SER A 127 1.52 8.95 7.57
N VAL A 128 0.39 8.26 7.54
CA VAL A 128 0.28 6.88 7.07
C VAL A 128 -0.78 6.72 6.00
N ARG A 129 -0.55 5.76 5.11
CA ARG A 129 -1.51 5.22 4.15
C ARG A 129 -1.65 3.75 4.46
N ILE A 130 -2.82 3.36 4.95
CA ILE A 130 -3.14 1.96 5.25
C ILE A 130 -3.89 1.38 4.06
N ASP A 131 -3.37 0.30 3.48
CA ASP A 131 -3.99 -0.36 2.35
C ASP A 131 -5.33 -0.97 2.74
N ARG A 132 -5.36 -1.73 3.84
CA ARG A 132 -6.60 -2.38 4.26
C ARG A 132 -6.61 -2.81 5.73
N VAL A 133 -7.78 -2.67 6.37
CA VAL A 133 -8.06 -3.25 7.69
C VAL A 133 -9.37 -4.02 7.64
N ASP A 134 -9.35 -5.28 8.08
CA ASP A 134 -10.52 -6.13 8.21
C ASP A 134 -10.86 -6.40 9.68
N LYS A 135 -12.15 -6.67 9.96
CA LYS A 135 -12.57 -7.24 11.25
C LYS A 135 -12.44 -8.76 11.19
N LEU A 136 -11.87 -9.35 12.23
CA LEU A 136 -11.78 -10.80 12.35
C LEU A 136 -13.09 -11.39 12.92
N PRO A 137 -13.54 -12.57 12.46
CA PRO A 137 -14.79 -13.19 12.95
C PRO A 137 -14.82 -13.42 14.46
N LYS A 138 -13.67 -13.75 15.06
CA LYS A 138 -13.53 -14.00 16.52
C LYS A 138 -13.20 -12.74 17.32
N GLY A 139 -13.37 -11.56 16.72
CA GLY A 139 -12.94 -10.29 17.30
C GLY A 139 -11.48 -9.95 16.98
N GLY A 140 -11.14 -8.67 17.12
CA GLY A 140 -9.85 -8.13 16.68
C GLY A 140 -9.86 -7.66 15.23
N TYR A 141 -8.68 -7.24 14.77
CA TYR A 141 -8.50 -6.63 13.47
C TYR A 141 -7.30 -7.24 12.75
N GLU A 142 -7.41 -7.36 11.44
CA GLU A 142 -6.31 -7.72 10.57
C GLU A 142 -5.87 -6.48 9.78
N LEU A 143 -4.60 -6.14 9.87
CA LEU A 143 -3.96 -5.13 9.01
C LEU A 143 -3.32 -5.84 7.82
N ILE A 144 -3.75 -5.51 6.61
CA ILE A 144 -3.25 -6.10 5.37
C ILE A 144 -2.53 -5.02 4.57
N ASP A 145 -1.32 -5.33 4.13
CA ASP A 145 -0.48 -4.50 3.25
C ASP A 145 -0.24 -5.28 1.95
N TYR A 146 -0.60 -4.68 0.82
CA TYR A 146 -0.49 -5.30 -0.49
C TYR A 146 0.91 -5.08 -1.05
N LYS A 147 1.54 -6.16 -1.51
CA LYS A 147 2.86 -6.13 -2.17
C LYS A 147 2.72 -6.62 -3.61
N THR A 148 3.20 -5.84 -4.57
CA THR A 148 3.20 -6.19 -6.00
C THR A 148 4.56 -6.66 -6.52
N GLY A 149 5.50 -6.94 -5.63
CA GLY A 149 6.76 -7.64 -5.93
C GLY A 149 6.77 -9.01 -5.27
N LYS A 150 7.86 -9.75 -5.44
CA LYS A 150 7.98 -11.11 -4.89
C LYS A 150 8.31 -11.09 -3.39
N ASN A 151 7.92 -12.15 -2.69
CA ASN A 151 8.22 -12.30 -1.26
C ASN A 151 9.72 -12.33 -0.93
N THR A 152 10.57 -12.73 -1.88
CA THR A 152 12.03 -12.77 -1.69
C THR A 152 12.68 -11.39 -1.62
N ASP A 153 11.96 -10.34 -1.99
CA ASP A 153 12.55 -9.02 -2.25
C ASP A 153 12.58 -8.11 -1.01
N ILE A 154 12.09 -8.57 0.15
CA ILE A 154 11.89 -7.72 1.32
C ILE A 154 12.76 -8.14 2.51
N LYS A 155 13.44 -7.14 3.11
CA LYS A 155 14.19 -7.31 4.36
C LYS A 155 13.22 -7.27 5.54
N LYS A 156 13.26 -8.32 6.38
CA LYS A 156 12.40 -8.47 7.55
C LYS A 156 12.40 -7.26 8.50
N GLU A 157 13.55 -6.62 8.71
CA GLU A 157 13.67 -5.45 9.60
C GLU A 157 12.89 -4.21 9.11
N ASP A 158 12.77 -4.04 7.79
CA ASP A 158 12.04 -2.90 7.21
C ASP A 158 10.52 -3.13 7.29
N GLU A 159 10.10 -4.40 7.17
CA GLU A 159 8.72 -4.83 7.39
C GLU A 159 8.25 -4.55 8.82
N ASP A 160 9.04 -5.00 9.80
CA ASP A 160 8.73 -4.84 11.23
C ASP A 160 8.52 -3.35 11.59
N LEU A 161 9.35 -2.45 11.04
CA LEU A 161 9.22 -1.02 11.27
C LEU A 161 7.96 -0.42 10.61
N GLN A 162 7.64 -0.80 9.37
CA GLN A 162 6.44 -0.33 8.67
C GLN A 162 5.18 -0.72 9.46
N LEU A 163 5.07 -1.98 9.87
CA LEU A 163 3.91 -2.48 10.61
C LEU A 163 3.80 -1.86 12.00
N ALA A 164 4.93 -1.65 12.70
CA ALA A 164 4.93 -0.96 13.99
C ALA A 164 4.36 0.47 13.87
N ILE A 165 4.78 1.22 12.84
CA ILE A 165 4.27 2.57 12.55
C ILE A 165 2.76 2.52 12.28
N TYR A 166 2.30 1.57 11.47
CA TYR A 166 0.89 1.42 11.12
C TYR A 166 0.03 1.04 12.33
N TYR A 167 0.51 0.10 13.14
CA TYR A 167 -0.13 -0.30 14.39
C TYR A 167 -0.31 0.90 15.33
N LEU A 168 0.78 1.63 15.59
CA LEU A 168 0.74 2.81 16.47
C LEU A 168 -0.20 3.88 15.94
N ALA A 169 -0.16 4.16 14.64
CA ALA A 169 -1.04 5.14 14.02
C ALA A 169 -2.53 4.77 14.16
N LEU A 170 -2.89 3.50 13.89
CA LEU A 170 -4.25 2.98 14.06
C LEU A 170 -4.70 3.03 15.51
N GLN A 171 -3.84 2.61 16.45
CA GLN A 171 -4.15 2.61 17.87
C GLN A 171 -4.39 4.04 18.39
N ARG A 172 -3.51 4.99 18.03
CA ARG A 172 -3.60 6.37 18.53
C ARG A 172 -4.77 7.12 17.92
N ARG A 173 -5.04 6.97 16.62
CA ARG A 173 -6.06 7.76 15.91
C ARG A 173 -7.46 7.16 15.98
N TYR A 174 -7.57 5.83 15.97
CA TYR A 174 -8.84 5.12 15.83
C TYR A 174 -9.13 4.12 16.95
N ARG A 175 -8.22 3.96 17.92
CA ARG A 175 -8.32 2.94 18.99
C ARG A 175 -8.43 1.51 18.45
N ILE A 176 -7.97 1.28 17.22
CA ILE A 176 -7.91 -0.03 16.58
C ILE A 176 -6.56 -0.65 16.89
N ARG A 177 -6.55 -1.86 17.46
CA ARG A 177 -5.33 -2.64 17.71
C ARG A 177 -5.39 -3.91 16.85
N PRO A 178 -4.74 -3.92 15.67
CA PRO A 178 -4.59 -5.14 14.90
C PRO A 178 -3.96 -6.25 15.72
N THR A 179 -4.55 -7.45 15.64
CA THR A 179 -4.07 -8.67 16.29
C THR A 179 -3.47 -9.64 15.26
N ARG A 180 -3.62 -9.33 13.97
CA ARG A 180 -3.02 -10.03 12.85
C ARG A 180 -2.46 -9.02 11.86
N PHE A 181 -1.27 -9.26 11.38
CA PHE A 181 -0.64 -8.48 10.32
C PHE A 181 -0.49 -9.39 9.11
N THR A 182 -0.64 -8.86 7.91
CA THR A 182 -0.49 -9.69 6.72
C THR A 182 0.12 -8.88 5.59
N TYR A 183 1.21 -9.40 5.06
CA TYR A 183 1.65 -9.05 3.73
C TYR A 183 0.96 -9.97 2.73
N TYR A 184 0.27 -9.37 1.77
CA TYR A 184 -0.28 -10.09 0.65
C TYR A 184 0.57 -9.79 -0.58
N PHE A 185 1.44 -10.74 -0.92
CA PHE A 185 2.22 -10.75 -2.15
C PHE A 185 1.32 -11.16 -3.31
N LEU A 186 0.82 -10.16 -4.04
CA LEU A 186 -0.13 -10.32 -5.13
C LEU A 186 0.47 -11.07 -6.33
N GLU A 187 1.78 -10.93 -6.56
CA GLU A 187 2.49 -11.65 -7.64
C GLU A 187 2.60 -13.15 -7.35
N ASP A 188 2.82 -13.53 -6.10
CA ASP A 188 2.92 -14.93 -5.67
C ASP A 188 1.57 -15.51 -5.20
N ASN A 189 0.50 -14.71 -5.27
CA ASN A 189 -0.80 -14.94 -4.65
C ASN A 189 -0.71 -15.49 -3.21
N LYS A 190 0.21 -14.95 -2.41
CA LYS A 190 0.60 -15.51 -1.11
C LYS A 190 0.38 -14.52 0.02
N ARG A 191 -0.18 -15.03 1.12
CA ARG A 191 -0.29 -14.31 2.40
C ARG A 191 0.80 -14.77 3.36
N VAL A 192 1.50 -13.81 3.94
CA VAL A 192 2.47 -14.04 5.02
C VAL A 192 1.97 -13.26 6.23
N THR A 193 1.83 -13.93 7.37
CA THR A 193 1.19 -13.42 8.59
C THR A 193 2.13 -13.52 9.77
#